data_AF-A0A9D7PY04-F1
#
_entry.id   AF-A0A9D7PY04-F1
#
_cell.length_a   1.000
_cell.length_b   1.000
_cell.length_c   1.000
_cell.angle_alpha   90.00
_cell.angle_beta   90.00
_cell.angle_gamma   90.00
#
_symmetry.space_group_name_H-M   'P 1'
#
loop_
_entity.id
_entity.type
_entity.pdbx_description
1 polymer ?
#
loop_
_entity_poly.entity_id
_entity_poly.type
_entity_poly.pdbx_seq_one_letter_code
_entity_poly.pdbx_strand_id
1 'polypeptide(L)'
;MKKFLLIPTIILLLVTAQGCLLVEKMRYEITINKNSDTSGVATLYAEGIYSDAPGKKELEQDTTILWDIYFQKDEFLGYMAEFGRKVIGTELDVVNKKLSGSVNFSFTSIRNVESIQFDGEYYYYTSMNKDSVGFTNGTLIKKPEYTRIIWPKDEKNLIFEMVSKKPQTKKDLIPFFEKKMKQ
;
A
#
# COMPACT_ATOMS: atom_id res chain seq x y z
N MET A 1 56.17 23.60 14.44
CA MET A 1 55.81 22.39 13.66
C MET A 1 54.70 21.70 14.46
N LYS A 2 53.47 21.45 14.03
CA LYS A 2 52.90 21.13 12.70
C LYS A 2 51.53 21.82 12.56
N LYS A 3 51.19 22.08 11.30
CA LYS A 3 49.91 22.56 10.77
C LYS A 3 48.88 21.42 10.71
N PHE A 4 47.62 21.81 10.43
CA PHE A 4 46.48 21.04 9.92
C PHE A 4 45.65 20.29 10.98
N LEU A 5 44.30 20.37 11.06
CA LEU A 5 43.28 20.81 10.11
C LEU A 5 42.07 21.44 10.85
N LEU A 6 41.69 22.64 10.45
CA LEU A 6 40.27 23.03 10.38
C LEU A 6 39.71 22.36 9.13
N ILE A 7 38.64 21.57 9.26
CA ILE A 7 37.44 21.62 8.40
C ILE A 7 36.30 20.88 9.15
N PRO A 8 35.14 21.54 9.32
CA PRO A 8 33.99 20.99 10.03
C PRO A 8 33.21 20.08 9.07
N THR A 9 32.99 18.81 9.44
CA THR A 9 31.99 17.99 8.73
C THR A 9 30.72 17.96 9.58
N ILE A 10 30.05 19.10 9.60
CA ILE A 10 28.61 19.23 9.83
C ILE A 10 27.92 18.56 8.64
N ILE A 11 27.67 17.25 8.70
CA ILE A 11 26.63 16.57 7.90
C ILE A 11 26.15 15.34 8.69
N LEU A 12 25.40 15.55 9.76
CA LEU A 12 24.57 14.48 10.33
C LEU A 12 23.27 15.03 10.95
N LEU A 13 22.66 15.99 10.25
CA LEU A 13 21.27 16.37 10.43
C LEU A 13 20.66 16.58 9.04
N LEU A 14 19.41 16.14 8.86
CA LEU A 14 18.49 16.37 7.74
C LEU A 14 18.24 15.20 6.77
N VAL A 15 17.64 14.11 7.27
CA VAL A 15 16.64 13.36 6.46
C VAL A 15 15.50 12.91 7.37
N THR A 16 14.73 13.85 7.92
CA THR A 16 13.45 13.55 8.61
C THR A 16 12.26 14.19 7.89
N ALA A 17 12.37 14.40 6.60
CA ALA A 17 11.24 14.72 5.75
C ALA A 17 11.04 13.52 4.81
N GLN A 18 10.36 12.49 5.30
CA GLN A 18 9.81 11.45 4.43
C GLN A 18 8.43 11.96 4.02
N GLY A 19 8.27 12.32 2.76
CA GLY A 19 6.94 12.30 2.15
C GLY A 19 6.44 10.86 2.12
N CYS A 20 5.12 10.71 2.17
CA CYS A 20 4.44 9.45 2.06
C CYS A 20 3.27 9.58 1.07
N LEU A 21 3.08 8.54 0.27
CA LEU A 21 1.87 8.41 -0.52
C LEU A 21 0.69 8.17 0.41
N LEU A 22 -0.30 9.05 0.31
CA LEU A 22 -1.57 8.95 1.01
C LEU A 22 -2.60 8.32 0.09
N VAL A 23 -3.42 7.41 0.62
CA VAL A 23 -4.51 6.78 -0.11
C VAL A 23 -5.81 7.02 0.63
N GLU A 24 -6.86 7.49 -0.05
CA GLU A 24 -8.17 7.69 0.58
C GLU A 24 -8.86 6.37 0.90
N LYS A 25 -8.73 5.40 -0.01
CA LYS A 25 -9.43 4.12 0.08
C LYS A 25 -8.61 3.00 -0.54
N MET A 26 -8.44 1.92 0.21
CA MET A 26 -7.79 0.70 -0.25
C MET A 26 -8.80 -0.45 -0.26
N ARG A 27 -8.96 -1.12 -1.38
CA ARG A 27 -9.80 -2.32 -1.52
C ARG A 27 -8.92 -3.52 -1.85
N TYR A 28 -9.09 -4.60 -1.11
CA TYR A 28 -8.48 -5.87 -1.38
C TYR A 28 -9.52 -6.83 -1.94
N GLU A 29 -9.18 -7.47 -3.05
CA GLU A 29 -9.89 -8.62 -3.58
C GLU A 29 -8.93 -9.80 -3.63
N ILE A 30 -9.14 -10.76 -2.74
CA ILE A 30 -8.24 -11.90 -2.55
C ILE A 30 -8.97 -13.16 -2.95
N THR A 31 -8.40 -13.92 -3.89
CA THR A 31 -8.91 -15.23 -4.28
C THR A 31 -7.95 -16.31 -3.81
N ILE A 32 -8.42 -17.18 -2.91
CA ILE A 32 -7.71 -18.36 -2.43
C ILE A 32 -7.79 -19.47 -3.48
N ASN A 33 -6.66 -20.13 -3.76
CA ASN A 33 -6.60 -21.24 -4.71
C ASN A 33 -7.46 -22.42 -4.26
N LYS A 34 -8.15 -23.10 -5.18
CA LYS A 34 -9.04 -24.25 -4.86
C LYS A 34 -8.36 -25.38 -4.08
N ASN A 35 -7.07 -25.60 -4.30
CA ASN A 35 -6.30 -26.70 -3.72
C ASN A 35 -5.40 -26.23 -2.55
N SER A 36 -5.70 -25.07 -1.97
CA SER A 36 -4.91 -24.49 -0.88
C SER A 36 -5.82 -23.69 0.04
N ASP A 37 -5.42 -23.55 1.29
CA ASP A 37 -6.07 -22.62 2.21
C ASP A 37 -5.23 -21.36 2.44
N THR A 38 -4.03 -21.26 1.87
CA THR A 38 -3.09 -20.16 2.19
C THR A 38 -2.48 -19.49 0.97
N SER A 39 -2.59 -20.06 -0.23
CA SER A 39 -2.04 -19.46 -1.45
C SER A 39 -3.14 -18.94 -2.36
N GLY A 40 -2.82 -17.97 -3.20
CA GLY A 40 -3.81 -17.33 -4.06
C GLY A 40 -3.27 -16.16 -4.85
N VAL A 41 -4.21 -15.34 -5.33
CA VAL A 41 -3.96 -14.08 -6.03
C VAL A 41 -4.74 -12.98 -5.32
N ALA A 42 -4.16 -11.80 -5.20
CA ALA A 42 -4.81 -10.63 -4.68
C ALA A 42 -4.67 -9.46 -5.65
N THR A 43 -5.73 -8.66 -5.75
CA THR A 43 -5.66 -7.32 -6.32
C THR A 43 -5.89 -6.30 -5.21
N LEU A 44 -4.90 -5.43 -5.02
CA LEU A 44 -5.01 -4.23 -4.22
C LEU A 44 -5.40 -3.07 -5.13
N TYR A 45 -6.51 -2.42 -4.84
CA TYR A 45 -6.92 -1.17 -5.48
C TYR A 45 -6.73 -0.01 -4.51
N ALA A 46 -6.07 1.04 -4.98
CA ALA A 46 -5.91 2.30 -4.27
C ALA A 46 -6.69 3.39 -5.01
N GLU A 47 -7.66 4.02 -4.35
CA GLU A 47 -8.41 5.16 -4.88
C GLU A 47 -8.02 6.43 -4.13
N GLY A 48 -7.77 7.50 -4.88
CA GLY A 48 -7.40 8.79 -4.30
C GLY A 48 -5.99 8.75 -3.73
N ILE A 49 -5.00 8.64 -4.61
CA ILE A 49 -3.58 8.67 -4.29
C ILE A 49 -3.09 10.12 -4.30
N TYR A 50 -2.48 10.55 -3.19
CA TYR A 50 -1.94 11.88 -2.97
C TYR A 50 -0.55 11.79 -2.35
N SER A 51 0.12 12.93 -2.22
CA SER A 51 1.38 13.07 -1.48
C SER A 51 1.19 14.00 -0.27
N ASP A 52 1.77 13.68 0.87
CA ASP A 52 1.87 14.60 2.02
C ASP A 52 3.18 15.39 2.06
N ALA A 53 4.01 15.24 1.02
CA ALA A 53 5.34 15.84 0.93
C ALA A 53 5.34 17.31 1.37
N PRO A 54 6.20 17.74 2.31
CA PRO A 54 6.27 19.14 2.72
C PRO A 54 6.86 20.02 1.62
N GLY A 55 7.84 19.52 0.88
CA GLY A 55 8.59 20.27 -0.14
C GLY A 55 8.54 19.64 -1.53
N LYS A 56 9.40 20.16 -2.41
CA LYS A 56 9.56 19.66 -3.79
C LYS A 56 10.33 18.35 -3.81
N LYS A 57 11.39 18.23 -2.99
CA LYS A 57 12.24 17.04 -2.93
C LYS A 57 11.45 15.81 -2.50
N GLU A 58 10.64 15.93 -1.46
CA GLU A 58 9.81 14.83 -0.96
C GLU A 58 8.71 14.48 -1.97
N LEU A 59 8.18 15.46 -2.71
CA LEU A 59 7.20 15.21 -3.77
C LEU A 59 7.83 14.47 -4.97
N GLU A 60 9.09 14.76 -5.29
CA GLU A 60 9.88 14.01 -6.28
C GLU A 60 10.11 12.56 -5.82
N GLN A 61 10.34 12.34 -4.52
CA GLN A 61 10.44 10.98 -3.96
C GLN A 61 9.11 10.23 -4.06
N ASP A 62 8.01 10.83 -3.63
CA ASP A 62 6.67 10.22 -3.69
C ASP A 62 6.27 9.87 -5.13
N THR A 63 6.53 10.76 -6.07
CA THR A 63 6.26 10.49 -7.50
C THR A 63 7.19 9.42 -8.06
N THR A 64 8.45 9.34 -7.61
CA THR A 64 9.37 8.26 -7.99
C THR A 64 8.83 6.90 -7.52
N ILE A 65 8.41 6.79 -6.26
CA ILE A 65 7.79 5.57 -5.72
C ILE A 65 6.56 5.18 -6.55
N LEU A 66 5.71 6.15 -6.88
CA LEU A 66 4.54 5.90 -7.74
C LEU A 66 4.93 5.33 -9.11
N TRP A 67 6.01 5.84 -9.73
CA TRP A 67 6.52 5.33 -11.00
C TRP A 67 7.19 3.96 -10.87
N ASP A 68 7.88 3.70 -9.76
CA ASP A 68 8.50 2.41 -9.52
C ASP A 68 7.45 1.31 -9.38
N ILE A 69 6.33 1.61 -8.72
CA ILE A 69 5.15 0.74 -8.67
C ILE A 69 4.57 0.57 -10.08
N TYR A 70 4.22 1.68 -10.74
CA TYR A 70 3.51 1.62 -12.02
C TYR A 70 4.30 0.89 -13.11
N PHE A 71 5.59 1.20 -13.26
CA PHE A 71 6.48 0.60 -14.26
C PHE A 71 7.16 -0.68 -13.78
N GLN A 72 6.80 -1.21 -12.61
CA GLN A 72 7.32 -2.47 -12.06
C GLN A 72 8.85 -2.50 -12.02
N LYS A 73 9.46 -1.44 -11.46
CA LYS A 73 10.92 -1.36 -11.34
C LYS A 73 11.45 -2.38 -10.34
N ASP A 74 12.71 -2.77 -10.51
CA ASP A 74 13.36 -3.83 -9.71
C ASP A 74 13.30 -3.58 -8.20
N GLU A 75 13.38 -2.31 -7.76
CA GLU A 75 13.25 -1.95 -6.35
C GLU A 75 11.86 -2.31 -5.79
N PHE A 76 10.80 -1.97 -6.50
CA PHE A 76 9.43 -2.33 -6.14
C PHE A 76 9.21 -3.85 -6.20
N LEU A 77 9.69 -4.51 -7.25
CA LEU A 77 9.57 -5.96 -7.39
C LEU A 77 10.33 -6.72 -6.29
N GLY A 78 11.53 -6.25 -5.94
CA GLY A 78 12.34 -6.77 -4.85
C GLY A 78 11.63 -6.62 -3.51
N TYR A 79 11.13 -5.42 -3.21
CA TYR A 79 10.32 -5.17 -2.00
C TYR A 79 9.13 -6.13 -1.92
N MET A 80 8.34 -6.27 -3.00
CA MET A 80 7.19 -7.19 -3.00
C MET A 80 7.61 -8.65 -2.78
N ALA A 81 8.72 -9.08 -3.39
CA ALA A 81 9.25 -10.43 -3.23
C ALA A 81 9.74 -10.72 -1.80
N GLU A 82 10.31 -9.75 -1.09
CA GLU A 82 10.72 -9.89 0.33
C GLU A 82 9.52 -10.22 1.24
N PHE A 83 8.34 -9.70 0.91
CA PHE A 83 7.08 -10.04 1.60
C PHE A 83 6.39 -11.28 1.02
N GLY A 84 7.06 -12.05 0.16
CA GLY A 84 6.53 -13.26 -0.46
C GLY A 84 5.35 -13.00 -1.40
N ARG A 85 5.35 -11.84 -2.07
CA ARG A 85 4.37 -11.44 -3.09
C ARG A 85 5.05 -11.38 -4.45
N LYS A 86 4.51 -12.08 -5.44
CA LYS A 86 5.00 -12.01 -6.82
C LYS A 86 4.03 -11.16 -7.64
N VAL A 87 4.46 -9.96 -8.02
CA VAL A 87 3.69 -9.04 -8.87
C VAL A 87 3.41 -9.68 -10.22
N ILE A 88 2.16 -9.54 -10.67
CA ILE A 88 1.65 -10.02 -11.96
C ILE A 88 1.36 -8.81 -12.86
N GLY A 89 0.81 -7.74 -12.30
CA GLY A 89 0.40 -6.56 -13.05
C GLY A 89 0.18 -5.35 -12.16
N THR A 90 0.26 -4.18 -12.77
CA THR A 90 0.04 -2.89 -12.13
C THR A 90 -0.71 -1.98 -13.10
N GLU A 91 -1.59 -1.14 -12.56
CA GLU A 91 -2.29 -0.11 -13.33
C GLU A 91 -2.31 1.20 -12.55
N LEU A 92 -2.40 2.31 -13.27
CA LEU A 92 -2.52 3.65 -12.71
C LEU A 92 -3.27 4.54 -13.70
N ASP A 93 -4.33 5.18 -13.25
CA ASP A 93 -5.17 6.04 -14.08
C ASP A 93 -5.94 7.09 -13.25
N VAL A 94 -6.56 8.06 -13.92
CA VAL A 94 -7.45 9.05 -13.32
C VAL A 94 -8.90 8.59 -13.44
N VAL A 95 -9.44 8.06 -12.35
CA VAL A 95 -10.82 7.59 -12.26
C VAL A 95 -11.61 8.52 -11.34
N ASN A 96 -12.78 9.00 -11.78
CA ASN A 96 -13.63 9.89 -10.99
C ASN A 96 -12.90 11.14 -10.43
N LYS A 97 -12.00 11.72 -11.25
CA LYS A 97 -11.15 12.88 -10.88
C LYS A 97 -10.18 12.59 -9.73
N LYS A 98 -9.79 11.32 -9.54
CA LYS A 98 -8.81 10.90 -8.55
C LYS A 98 -7.77 10.00 -9.21
N LEU A 99 -6.50 10.21 -8.88
CA LEU A 99 -5.48 9.24 -9.21
C LEU A 99 -5.76 7.93 -8.48
N SER A 100 -5.86 6.83 -9.22
CA SER A 100 -6.20 5.51 -8.72
C SER A 100 -5.30 4.48 -9.36
N GLY A 101 -4.91 3.44 -8.63
CA GLY A 101 -4.04 2.40 -9.13
C GLY A 101 -4.42 1.02 -8.62
N SER A 102 -3.87 0.00 -9.26
CA SER A 102 -4.01 -1.39 -8.84
C SER A 102 -2.67 -2.12 -8.86
N VAL A 103 -2.52 -3.08 -7.96
CA VAL A 103 -1.42 -4.04 -7.95
C VAL A 103 -2.02 -5.43 -7.84
N ASN A 104 -1.82 -6.26 -8.87
CA ASN A 104 -2.18 -7.67 -8.87
C ASN A 104 -0.93 -8.50 -8.57
N PHE A 105 -1.03 -9.41 -7.61
CA PHE A 105 0.09 -10.26 -7.21
C PHE A 105 -0.38 -11.63 -6.73
N SER A 106 0.48 -12.63 -6.90
CA SER A 106 0.30 -13.96 -6.31
C SER A 106 1.05 -14.06 -4.98
N PHE A 107 0.56 -14.92 -4.09
CA PHE A 107 1.15 -15.17 -2.78
C PHE A 107 1.07 -16.66 -2.43
N THR A 108 2.02 -17.14 -1.64
CA THR A 108 2.07 -18.53 -1.15
C THR A 108 1.49 -18.70 0.24
N SER A 109 1.43 -17.61 1.02
CA SER A 109 0.87 -17.55 2.36
C SER A 109 -0.07 -16.36 2.49
N ILE A 110 -1.27 -16.59 3.02
CA ILE A 110 -2.29 -15.55 3.21
C ILE A 110 -1.83 -14.49 4.22
N ARG A 111 -0.88 -14.85 5.11
CA ARG A 111 -0.19 -13.91 6.01
C ARG A 111 0.59 -12.84 5.26
N ASN A 112 0.97 -13.11 4.02
CA ASN A 112 1.65 -12.13 3.18
C ASN A 112 0.68 -11.07 2.65
N VAL A 113 -0.64 -11.23 2.81
CA VAL A 113 -1.65 -10.24 2.45
C VAL A 113 -2.18 -9.59 3.73
N GLU A 114 -1.75 -8.37 4.04
CA GLU A 114 -2.18 -7.60 5.21
C GLU A 114 -2.13 -8.35 6.56
N SER A 115 -1.19 -9.29 6.71
CA SER A 115 -1.10 -10.15 7.91
C SER A 115 -2.39 -10.93 8.22
N ILE A 116 -3.21 -11.23 7.21
CA ILE A 116 -4.40 -12.08 7.38
C ILE A 116 -3.96 -13.44 7.92
N GLN A 117 -4.64 -13.89 8.95
CA GLN A 117 -4.37 -15.17 9.58
C GLN A 117 -5.41 -16.20 9.15
N PHE A 118 -5.02 -17.47 9.22
CA PHE A 118 -5.88 -18.63 9.01
C PHE A 118 -5.62 -19.63 10.14
N ASP A 119 -6.67 -20.07 10.82
CA ASP A 119 -6.59 -21.01 11.96
C ASP A 119 -7.00 -22.44 11.62
N GLY A 120 -7.39 -22.70 10.38
CA GLY A 120 -7.92 -23.99 9.91
C GLY A 120 -9.38 -23.92 9.49
N GLU A 121 -10.15 -23.02 10.11
CA GLU A 121 -11.60 -22.88 9.89
C GLU A 121 -11.98 -21.47 9.42
N TYR A 122 -11.23 -20.45 9.81
CA TYR A 122 -11.53 -19.05 9.52
C TYR A 122 -10.30 -18.28 9.06
N TYR A 123 -10.53 -17.39 8.10
CA TYR A 123 -9.64 -16.29 7.78
C TYR A 123 -9.98 -15.09 8.66
N TYR A 124 -8.98 -14.38 9.16
CA TYR A 124 -9.23 -13.15 9.90
C TYR A 124 -8.19 -12.06 9.68
N TYR A 125 -8.70 -10.86 9.41
CA TYR A 125 -7.96 -9.60 9.38
C TYR A 125 -8.28 -8.82 10.67
N THR A 126 -7.26 -8.29 11.36
CA THR A 126 -7.46 -7.48 12.56
C THR A 126 -6.74 -6.14 12.42
N SER A 127 -7.47 -5.04 12.56
CA SER A 127 -6.94 -3.68 12.58
C SER A 127 -7.12 -3.06 13.97
N MET A 128 -6.04 -2.47 14.51
CA MET A 128 -6.03 -1.83 15.84
C MET A 128 -6.57 -0.37 15.79
N ASN A 129 -7.69 -0.16 15.09
CA ASN A 129 -8.49 1.07 15.08
C ASN A 129 -7.87 2.35 14.47
N LYS A 130 -6.96 2.21 13.50
CA LYS A 130 -6.44 3.36 12.72
C LYS A 130 -7.34 3.73 11.54
N ASP A 131 -7.81 2.73 10.80
CA ASP A 131 -8.63 2.88 9.61
C ASP A 131 -10.04 2.32 9.81
N SER A 132 -11.01 2.88 9.09
CA SER A 132 -12.38 2.39 9.12
C SER A 132 -12.60 1.35 8.02
N VAL A 133 -13.24 0.23 8.36
CA VAL A 133 -13.70 -0.73 7.34
C VAL A 133 -14.92 -0.14 6.64
N GLY A 134 -14.77 0.18 5.36
CA GLY A 134 -15.84 0.74 4.52
C GLY A 134 -16.79 -0.34 4.02
N PHE A 135 -16.24 -1.47 3.56
CA PHE A 135 -16.98 -2.60 3.04
C PHE A 135 -16.25 -3.91 3.34
N THR A 136 -17.00 -5.01 3.48
CA THR A 136 -16.46 -6.37 3.43
C THR A 136 -17.57 -7.38 3.12
N ASN A 137 -17.22 -8.50 2.49
CA ASN A 137 -18.10 -9.67 2.38
C ASN A 137 -17.96 -10.66 3.55
N GLY A 138 -17.09 -10.35 4.53
CA GLY A 138 -16.93 -11.13 5.75
C GLY A 138 -17.81 -10.64 6.90
N THR A 139 -17.77 -11.36 8.02
CA THR A 139 -18.40 -10.93 9.26
C THR A 139 -17.52 -9.88 9.95
N LEU A 140 -18.07 -8.69 10.17
CA LEU A 140 -17.38 -7.57 10.82
C LEU A 140 -17.65 -7.54 12.33
N ILE A 141 -16.59 -7.65 13.13
CA ILE A 141 -16.62 -7.51 14.59
C ILE A 141 -15.94 -6.21 14.97
N LYS A 142 -16.69 -5.29 15.60
CA LYS A 142 -16.15 -4.02 16.11
C LYS A 142 -16.04 -4.07 17.63
N LYS A 143 -14.85 -3.79 18.15
CA LYS A 143 -14.56 -3.61 19.58
C LYS A 143 -13.86 -2.25 19.78
N PRO A 144 -13.88 -1.69 21.00
CA PRO A 144 -13.18 -0.43 21.30
C PRO A 144 -11.69 -0.46 20.99
N GLU A 145 -11.06 -1.64 21.02
CA GLU A 145 -9.62 -1.83 20.84
C GLU A 145 -9.24 -2.28 19.42
N TYR A 146 -10.16 -2.95 18.71
CA TYR A 146 -9.90 -3.46 17.37
C TYR A 146 -11.16 -3.60 16.52
N THR A 147 -10.95 -3.60 15.21
CA THR A 147 -11.92 -4.08 14.23
C THR A 147 -11.38 -5.34 13.59
N ARG A 148 -12.20 -6.40 13.55
CA ARG A 148 -11.84 -7.69 12.95
C ARG A 148 -12.84 -8.07 11.87
N ILE A 149 -12.32 -8.57 10.75
CA ILE A 149 -13.12 -9.19 9.70
C ILE A 149 -12.85 -10.69 9.72
N ILE A 150 -13.90 -11.50 9.63
CA ILE A 150 -13.82 -12.95 9.64
C ILE A 150 -14.52 -13.53 8.42
N TRP A 151 -13.87 -14.48 7.75
CA TRP A 151 -14.47 -15.27 6.68
C TRP A 151 -14.34 -16.76 6.98
N PRO A 152 -15.37 -17.58 6.71
CA PRO A 152 -15.25 -19.03 6.80
C PRO A 152 -14.30 -19.56 5.72
N LYS A 153 -13.65 -20.70 5.98
CA LYS A 153 -12.72 -21.39 5.06
C LYS A 153 -13.27 -21.60 3.64
N ASP A 154 -14.58 -21.85 3.55
CA ASP A 154 -15.26 -22.12 2.28
C ASP A 154 -15.44 -20.85 1.42
N GLU A 155 -15.33 -19.67 2.01
CA GLU A 155 -15.26 -18.42 1.25
C GLU A 155 -13.87 -18.27 0.64
N LYS A 156 -13.81 -18.45 -0.69
CA LYS A 156 -12.56 -18.35 -1.44
C LYS A 156 -12.28 -16.95 -1.95
N ASN A 157 -13.25 -16.02 -1.86
CA ASN A 157 -13.06 -14.62 -2.24
C ASN A 157 -13.16 -13.74 -1.00
N LEU A 158 -12.03 -13.29 -0.46
CA LEU A 158 -11.98 -12.39 0.69
C LEU A 158 -11.93 -10.95 0.17
N ILE A 159 -12.99 -10.19 0.39
CA ILE A 159 -13.10 -8.81 -0.06
C ILE A 159 -13.27 -7.90 1.15
N PHE A 160 -12.42 -6.89 1.23
CA PHE A 160 -12.58 -5.81 2.21
C PHE A 160 -12.02 -4.49 1.69
N GLU A 161 -12.56 -3.42 2.25
CA GLU A 161 -12.20 -2.06 1.93
C GLU A 161 -11.87 -1.30 3.22
N MET A 162 -10.73 -0.64 3.22
CA MET A 162 -10.29 0.26 4.26
C MET A 162 -10.40 1.70 3.75
N VAL A 163 -11.05 2.54 4.53
CA VAL A 163 -11.17 3.98 4.28
C VAL A 163 -10.33 4.69 5.33
N SER A 164 -9.32 5.39 4.84
CA SER A 164 -8.42 6.17 5.68
C SER A 164 -9.09 7.45 6.16
N LYS A 165 -8.67 7.92 7.34
CA LYS A 165 -9.08 9.25 7.81
C LYS A 165 -8.54 10.30 6.84
N LYS A 166 -9.37 11.29 6.50
CA LYS A 166 -8.96 12.37 5.60
C LYS A 166 -7.70 13.05 6.14
N PRO A 167 -6.59 13.07 5.40
CA PRO A 167 -5.38 13.75 5.82
C PRO A 167 -5.60 15.27 5.86
N GLN A 168 -4.93 15.96 6.78
CA GLN A 168 -5.07 17.42 6.93
C GLN A 168 -4.38 18.20 5.79
N THR A 169 -3.32 17.63 5.22
CA THR A 169 -2.55 18.23 4.12
C THR A 169 -2.35 17.17 3.04
N LYS A 170 -2.72 17.48 1.79
CA LYS A 170 -2.50 16.61 0.65
C LYS A 170 -2.19 17.41 -0.62
N LYS A 171 -1.22 16.93 -1.40
CA LYS A 171 -0.85 17.42 -2.72
C LYS A 171 -1.41 16.47 -3.77
N ASP A 172 -2.06 17.03 -4.78
CA ASP A 172 -2.59 16.27 -5.91
C ASP A 172 -1.47 15.79 -6.83
N LEU A 173 -1.52 14.51 -7.20
CA LEU A 173 -0.55 13.86 -8.07
C LEU A 173 -1.03 13.74 -9.53
N ILE A 174 -2.30 14.04 -9.83
CA ILE A 174 -2.83 14.01 -11.20
C ILE A 174 -1.98 14.84 -12.18
N PRO A 175 -1.55 16.08 -11.88
CA PRO A 175 -0.74 16.86 -12.81
C PRO A 175 0.61 16.19 -13.15
N PHE A 176 1.18 15.44 -12.21
CA PHE A 176 2.43 14.71 -12.40
C PHE A 176 2.22 13.47 -13.28
N PHE A 177 1.12 12.74 -13.05
CA PHE A 177 0.70 11.62 -13.89
C PHE A 177 0.45 12.05 -15.33
N GLU A 178 -0.40 13.05 -15.56
CA GLU A 178 -0.71 13.51 -16.91
C GLU A 178 0.53 14.00 -17.66
N LYS A 179 1.46 14.66 -16.95
CA LYS A 179 2.73 15.08 -17.54
C LYS A 179 3.59 13.87 -17.93
N LYS A 180 3.65 12.83 -17.08
CA LYS A 180 4.45 11.62 -17.32
C LYS A 180 3.89 10.79 -18.47
N MET A 181 2.57 10.70 -18.61
CA MET A 181 1.90 9.91 -19.67
C MET A 181 1.91 10.57 -21.05
N LYS A 182 2.22 11.87 -21.12
CA LYS A 182 2.36 12.62 -22.39
C LYS A 182 3.77 12.58 -22.98
N GLN A 183 4.74 12.01 -22.26
CA GLN A 183 6.14 11.87 -22.66
C GLN A 183 6.37 10.50 -23.30
#